data_AF-A0A7S2KZV8-F1
#
_entry.id   AF-A0A7S2KZV8-F1
#
_cell.length_a   1.000
_cell.length_b   1.000
_cell.length_c   1.000
_cell.angle_alpha   90.00
_cell.angle_beta   90.00
_cell.angle_gamma   90.00
#
_symmetry.space_group_name_H-M   'P 1'
#
loop_
_entity.id
_entity.type
_entity.pdbx_description
1 polymer ?
#
loop_
_entity_poly.entity_id
_entity_poly.type
_entity_poly.pdbx_seq_one_letter_code
_entity_poly.pdbx_strand_id
1 'polypeptide(L)'
;WMLPFPRVIVRFEDLLFHAEEVITEVCHCGGGEMTENFTYIAESAKTGDVHAGALGLIQSISRYGNSTLRFEPYTHDDLEYATNELDVDLLIDFRYDDDEVENILQQ
;
A
#
# COMPACT_ATOMS: atom_id res chain seq x y z
N TRP A 1 -10.97 -4.82 19.61
CA TRP A 1 -10.38 -3.72 18.81
C TRP A 1 -11.12 -2.37 18.86
N MET A 2 -12.02 -2.09 19.83
CA MET A 2 -12.57 -0.73 19.96
C MET A 2 -11.59 0.20 20.66
N LEU A 3 -11.07 1.17 19.93
CA LEU A 3 -10.35 2.32 20.48
C LEU A 3 -11.31 3.53 20.60
N PRO A 4 -11.03 4.49 21.49
CA PRO A 4 -11.92 5.61 21.75
C PRO A 4 -11.94 6.69 20.65
N PHE A 5 -11.31 6.46 19.49
CA PHE A 5 -11.22 7.45 18.41
C PHE A 5 -11.35 6.79 17.02
N PRO A 6 -11.87 7.52 16.01
CA PRO A 6 -11.98 7.03 14.64
C PRO A 6 -10.60 6.80 14.03
N ARG A 7 -10.47 5.76 13.19
CA ARG A 7 -9.24 5.43 12.47
C ARG A 7 -9.57 5.18 11.01
N VAL A 8 -8.68 5.66 10.16
CA VAL A 8 -8.62 5.30 8.75
C VAL A 8 -7.36 4.47 8.57
N ILE A 9 -7.52 3.30 7.96
CA ILE A 9 -6.43 2.41 7.62
C ILE A 9 -6.53 2.21 6.11
N VAL A 10 -5.44 2.45 5.40
CA VAL A 10 -5.38 2.40 3.94
C VAL A 10 -4.22 1.50 3.56
N ARG A 11 -4.45 0.58 2.62
CA ARG A 11 -3.35 -0.21 2.05
C ARG A 11 -2.46 0.71 1.21
N PHE A 12 -1.17 0.45 1.23
CA PHE A 12 -0.24 1.30 0.49
C PHE A 12 -0.49 1.22 -1.02
N GLU A 13 -0.86 0.05 -1.50
CA GLU A 13 -1.19 -0.27 -2.88
C GLU A 13 -2.41 0.53 -3.37
N ASP A 14 -3.44 0.68 -2.54
CA ASP A 14 -4.61 1.50 -2.87
C ASP A 14 -4.23 2.97 -3.08
N LEU A 15 -3.29 3.50 -2.28
CA LEU A 15 -2.76 4.85 -2.48
C LEU A 15 -1.89 4.98 -3.73
N LEU A 16 -1.25 3.91 -4.20
CA LEU A 16 -0.44 3.94 -5.42
C LEU A 16 -1.30 3.84 -6.68
N PHE A 17 -2.32 2.97 -6.68
CA PHE A 17 -3.05 2.60 -7.88
C PHE A 17 -4.45 3.22 -7.97
N HIS A 18 -5.03 3.63 -6.85
CA HIS A 18 -6.40 4.18 -6.75
C HIS A 18 -6.45 5.47 -5.92
N ALA A 19 -5.38 6.28 -5.98
CA ALA A 19 -5.18 7.43 -5.10
C ALA A 19 -6.37 8.40 -5.06
N GLU A 20 -6.93 8.75 -6.22
CA GLU A 20 -8.05 9.70 -6.31
C GLU A 20 -9.30 9.19 -5.59
N GLU A 21 -9.68 7.94 -5.83
CA GLU A 21 -10.84 7.29 -5.19
C GLU A 21 -10.63 7.17 -3.68
N VAL A 22 -9.47 6.66 -3.26
CA VAL A 22 -9.12 6.47 -1.86
C VAL A 22 -9.13 7.79 -1.10
N ILE A 23 -8.48 8.84 -1.63
CA ILE A 23 -8.44 10.14 -0.96
C ILE A 23 -9.83 10.80 -0.97
N THR A 24 -10.66 10.55 -1.98
CA THR A 24 -12.06 11.00 -1.99
C THR A 24 -12.84 10.39 -0.83
N GLU A 25 -12.76 9.07 -0.66
CA GLU A 25 -13.43 8.38 0.45
C GLU A 25 -12.90 8.82 1.82
N VAL A 26 -11.59 9.02 1.96
CA VAL A 26 -10.99 9.55 3.19
C VAL A 26 -11.47 10.97 3.47
N CYS A 27 -11.59 11.82 2.44
CA CYS A 27 -12.10 13.19 2.58
C CYS A 27 -13.55 13.19 3.09
N HIS A 28 -14.42 12.39 2.48
CA HIS A 28 -15.81 12.23 2.91
C HIS A 28 -15.92 11.67 4.33
N CYS A 29 -15.08 10.69 4.69
CA CYS A 29 -15.01 10.12 6.04
C CYS A 29 -14.67 11.19 7.09
N GLY A 30 -13.82 12.16 6.74
CA GLY A 30 -13.50 13.31 7.59
C GLY A 30 -14.57 14.41 7.63
N GLY A 31 -15.66 14.28 6.87
CA GLY A 31 -16.71 15.30 6.72
C GLY A 31 -16.34 16.43 5.76
N GLY A 32 -15.32 16.22 4.92
CA GLY A 32 -14.95 17.11 3.83
C GLY A 32 -15.58 16.71 2.49
N GLU A 33 -15.32 17.49 1.47
CA GLU A 33 -15.70 17.23 0.08
C GLU A 33 -14.44 17.34 -0.79
N MET A 34 -14.29 16.43 -1.75
CA MET A 34 -13.16 16.47 -2.69
C MET A 34 -13.27 17.69 -3.61
N THR A 35 -12.14 18.31 -3.94
CA THR A 35 -12.10 19.39 -4.94
C THR A 35 -12.29 18.84 -6.34
N GLU A 36 -12.85 19.62 -7.26
CA GLU A 36 -13.14 19.20 -8.64
C GLU A 36 -11.94 18.62 -9.41
N ASN A 37 -10.71 19.01 -9.06
CA ASN A 37 -9.50 18.55 -9.73
C ASN A 37 -8.59 17.81 -8.75
N PHE A 38 -8.42 16.51 -8.93
CA PHE A 38 -7.40 15.75 -8.22
C PHE A 38 -6.03 15.94 -8.89
N THR A 39 -4.99 16.23 -8.09
CA THR A 39 -3.62 16.42 -8.59
C THR A 39 -2.69 15.35 -8.04
N TYR A 40 -2.07 14.59 -8.93
CA TYR A 40 -1.01 13.65 -8.58
C TYR A 40 0.30 14.40 -8.35
N ILE A 41 0.89 14.22 -7.17
CA ILE A 41 2.24 14.70 -6.89
C ILE A 41 3.23 13.60 -7.28
N ALA A 42 3.77 13.71 -8.49
CA ALA A 42 4.66 12.70 -9.06
C ALA A 42 6.05 12.67 -8.39
N GLU A 43 6.54 13.83 -7.97
CA GLU A 43 7.86 14.01 -7.40
C GLU A 43 7.92 13.56 -5.93
N SER A 44 9.13 13.23 -5.47
CA SER A 44 9.36 12.88 -4.06
C SER A 44 8.99 14.06 -3.15
N ALA A 45 8.11 13.79 -2.17
CA ALA A 45 7.80 14.75 -1.11
C ALA A 45 8.94 14.94 -0.10
N LYS A 46 9.97 14.08 -0.14
CA LYS A 46 11.13 14.13 0.75
C LYS A 46 12.28 14.84 0.03
N THR A 47 12.59 16.06 0.47
CA THR A 47 13.63 16.93 -0.13
C THR A 47 14.86 17.06 0.78
N GLY A 48 16.05 17.25 0.19
CA GLY A 48 17.33 17.41 0.89
C GLY A 48 18.23 16.17 0.91
N ASP A 49 19.51 16.37 1.23
CA ASP A 49 20.56 15.34 1.09
C ASP A 49 20.34 14.11 1.98
N VAL A 50 19.70 14.28 3.13
CA VAL A 50 19.31 13.19 4.06
C VAL A 50 18.19 12.29 3.51
N HIS A 51 17.59 12.68 2.39
CA HIS A 51 16.52 11.94 1.71
C HIS A 51 16.93 11.52 0.29
N ALA A 52 18.22 11.55 -0.03
CA ALA A 52 18.76 11.03 -1.27
C ALA A 52 18.32 9.56 -1.46
N GLY A 53 17.63 9.28 -2.57
CA GLY A 53 17.11 7.95 -2.92
C GLY A 53 15.64 7.70 -2.58
N ALA A 54 14.92 8.66 -2.00
CA ALA A 54 13.48 8.57 -1.85
C ALA A 54 12.78 8.54 -3.22
N LEU A 55 11.92 7.54 -3.44
CA LEU A 55 11.19 7.39 -4.69
C LEU A 55 9.98 8.34 -4.74
N GLY A 56 9.78 8.99 -5.90
CA GLY A 56 8.52 9.66 -6.22
C GLY A 56 7.39 8.65 -6.51
N LEU A 57 6.19 9.14 -6.77
CA LEU A 57 5.02 8.29 -7.04
C LEU A 57 5.25 7.37 -8.25
N ILE A 58 5.74 7.92 -9.38
CA ILE A 58 5.94 7.16 -10.61
C ILE A 58 6.96 6.03 -10.43
N GLN A 59 8.04 6.32 -9.70
CA GLN A 59 9.07 5.33 -9.40
C GLN A 59 8.55 4.26 -8.43
N SER A 60 7.69 4.64 -7.49
CA SER A 60 7.05 3.71 -6.56
C SER A 60 6.08 2.78 -7.31
N ILE A 61 5.23 3.31 -8.19
CA ILE A 61 4.35 2.51 -9.06
C ILE A 61 5.18 1.52 -9.89
N SER A 62 6.27 1.98 -10.51
CA SER A 62 7.16 1.12 -11.30
C SER A 62 7.78 -0.01 -10.46
N ARG A 63 8.24 0.31 -9.24
CA ARG A 63 8.88 -0.66 -8.36
C ARG A 63 7.90 -1.68 -7.78
N TYR A 64 6.80 -1.21 -7.21
CA TYR A 64 5.83 -2.05 -6.49
C TYR A 64 4.79 -2.68 -7.42
N GLY A 65 4.57 -2.13 -8.60
CA GLY A 65 3.72 -2.73 -9.64
C GLY A 65 4.40 -3.82 -10.46
N ASN A 66 5.70 -4.05 -10.28
CA ASN A 66 6.44 -5.10 -10.97
C ASN A 66 6.57 -6.34 -10.07
N SER A 67 5.76 -7.36 -10.37
CA SER A 67 5.75 -8.62 -9.61
C SER A 67 7.11 -9.35 -9.63
N THR A 68 7.91 -9.19 -10.69
CA THR A 68 9.24 -9.80 -10.78
C THR A 68 10.24 -9.15 -9.81
N LEU A 69 10.11 -7.86 -9.54
CA LEU A 69 10.98 -7.13 -8.59
C LEU A 69 10.50 -7.28 -7.14
N ARG A 70 9.26 -7.73 -6.92
CA ARG A 70 8.68 -7.91 -5.58
C ARG A 70 9.49 -8.88 -4.72
N PHE A 71 10.05 -9.92 -5.34
CA PHE A 71 10.73 -11.02 -4.63
C PHE A 71 12.25 -10.98 -4.73
N GLU A 72 12.81 -10.17 -5.65
CA GLU A 72 14.25 -10.06 -5.88
C GLU A 72 15.09 -9.90 -4.59
N PRO A 73 14.65 -9.13 -3.57
CA PRO A 73 15.46 -8.93 -2.37
C PRO A 73 15.47 -10.10 -1.38
N TYR A 74 14.58 -11.09 -1.52
CA TYR A 74 14.35 -12.12 -0.52
C TYR A 74 15.00 -13.46 -0.91
N THR A 75 15.54 -14.15 0.09
CA THR A 75 16.02 -15.53 -0.09
C THR A 75 14.86 -16.52 -0.04
N HIS A 76 15.12 -17.78 -0.41
CA HIS A 76 14.11 -18.83 -0.30
C HIS A 76 13.62 -19.00 1.14
N ASP A 77 14.54 -19.00 2.11
CA ASP A 77 14.22 -19.14 3.53
C ASP A 77 13.37 -17.97 4.05
N ASP A 78 13.59 -16.75 3.55
CA ASP A 78 12.78 -15.57 3.89
C ASP A 78 11.33 -15.74 3.41
N LEU A 79 11.15 -16.23 2.18
CA LEU A 79 9.84 -16.46 1.58
C LEU A 79 9.12 -17.61 2.28
N GLU A 80 9.79 -18.73 2.53
CA GLU A 80 9.23 -19.86 3.26
C GLU A 80 8.78 -19.44 4.67
N TYR A 81 9.63 -18.69 5.39
CA TYR A 81 9.26 -18.17 6.70
C TYR A 81 8.05 -17.24 6.62
N ALA A 82 8.05 -16.29 5.67
CA ALA A 82 6.95 -15.35 5.50
C ALA A 82 5.63 -16.08 5.22
N THR A 83 5.63 -17.06 4.31
CA THR A 83 4.44 -17.85 3.97
C THR A 83 3.90 -18.63 5.17
N ASN A 84 4.77 -19.20 6.01
CA ASN A 84 4.37 -20.01 7.16
C ASN A 84 3.88 -19.20 8.36
N GLU A 85 4.42 -17.98 8.54
CA GLU A 85 4.15 -17.15 9.73
C GLU A 85 3.18 -15.99 9.44
N LEU A 86 2.69 -15.88 8.20
CA LEU A 86 1.75 -14.83 7.82
C LEU A 86 0.40 -15.02 8.53
N ASP A 87 -0.03 -13.96 9.22
CA ASP A 87 -1.34 -13.92 9.86
C ASP A 87 -2.43 -13.69 8.79
N VAL A 88 -3.16 -14.75 8.46
CA VAL A 88 -4.25 -14.71 7.47
C VAL A 88 -5.42 -13.85 7.96
N ASP A 89 -5.69 -13.83 9.26
CA ASP A 89 -6.76 -13.00 9.82
C ASP A 89 -6.43 -11.52 9.60
N LEU A 90 -5.15 -11.15 9.67
CA LEU A 90 -4.69 -9.81 9.34
C LEU A 90 -4.96 -9.46 7.87
N LEU A 91 -4.66 -10.35 6.91
CA LEU A 91 -4.95 -10.12 5.49
C LEU A 91 -6.45 -9.90 5.24
N ILE A 92 -7.29 -10.70 5.90
CA ILE A 92 -8.75 -10.59 5.80
C ILE A 92 -9.23 -9.27 6.41
N ASP A 93 -8.68 -8.86 7.56
CA ASP A 93 -8.98 -7.58 8.21
C ASP A 93 -8.62 -6.39 7.30
N PHE A 94 -7.53 -6.52 6.53
CA PHE A 94 -7.11 -5.56 5.51
C PHE A 94 -7.81 -5.72 4.15
N ARG A 95 -8.79 -6.63 4.03
CA ARG A 95 -9.61 -6.83 2.84
C ARG A 95 -8.83 -7.28 1.59
N TYR A 96 -7.76 -8.04 1.75
CA TYR A 96 -7.24 -8.82 0.63
C TYR A 96 -8.27 -9.89 0.24
N ASP A 97 -8.47 -10.10 -1.06
CA ASP A 97 -9.43 -11.10 -1.55
C ASP A 97 -8.85 -12.53 -1.50
N ASP A 98 -9.72 -13.54 -1.63
CA ASP A 98 -9.33 -14.96 -1.50
C ASP A 98 -8.26 -15.34 -2.54
N ASP A 99 -8.34 -14.79 -3.76
CA ASP A 99 -7.35 -15.04 -4.82
C ASP A 99 -6.00 -14.38 -4.47
N GLU A 100 -6.00 -13.18 -3.90
CA GLU A 100 -4.80 -12.49 -3.42
C GLU A 100 -4.16 -13.26 -2.26
N VAL A 101 -4.96 -13.72 -1.29
CA VAL A 101 -4.48 -14.51 -0.15
C VAL A 101 -3.89 -15.83 -0.65
N GLU A 102 -4.58 -16.57 -1.52
CA GLU A 102 -4.05 -17.80 -2.12
C GLU A 102 -2.76 -17.56 -2.88
N ASN A 103 -2.69 -16.51 -3.69
CA ASN A 103 -1.48 -16.15 -4.42
C ASN A 103 -0.33 -15.82 -3.47
N ILE A 104 -0.57 -15.17 -2.33
CA ILE A 104 0.47 -14.88 -1.34
C ILE A 104 0.97 -16.16 -0.66
N LEU A 105 0.09 -17.10 -0.36
CA LEU A 105 0.43 -18.33 0.37
C LEU A 105 1.01 -19.46 -0.50
N GLN A 106 0.89 -19.37 -1.82
CA GLN A 106 1.40 -20.36 -2.78
C GLN A 106 2.80 -20.03 -3.34
N GLN A 107 3.45 -18.99 -2.82
CA GLN A 107 4.78 -18.51 -3.22
C GLN A 107 5.89 -19.08 -2.33
#